data_AF-A0A4P9Z8K9-F1
#
_entry.id   AF-A0A4P9Z8K9-F1
#
_cell.length_a   1.000
_cell.length_b   1.000
_cell.length_c   1.000
_cell.angle_alpha   90.00
_cell.angle_beta   90.00
_cell.angle_gamma   90.00
#
_symmetry.space_group_name_H-M   'P 1'
#
loop_
_entity.id
_entity.type
_entity.pdbx_description
1 polymer ?
#
loop_
_entity_poly.entity_id
_entity_poly.type
_entity_poly.pdbx_seq_one_letter_code
_entity_poly.pdbx_strand_id
1 'polypeptide(L)' 'MDKATHRVDSSMLRDHTGETVRLVGKVLQLQPPNRALLEAADGGQVTVQLTNDSTIGTRFVEVIGRVLPDGAVQEF' A
#
# COMPACT_ATOMS: atom_id res chain seq x y z
N MET A 1 2.19 -12.41 14.28
CA MET A 1 2.67 -11.54 13.19
C MET A 1 4.08 -11.16 13.60
N ASP A 2 5.05 -12.03 13.32
CA ASP A 2 6.29 -12.10 14.12
C ASP A 2 7.52 -11.57 13.36
N LYS A 3 7.29 -10.99 12.17
CA LYS A 3 8.33 -10.39 11.32
C LYS A 3 8.20 -8.87 11.35
N ALA A 4 9.33 -8.16 11.41
CA ALA A 4 9.36 -6.71 11.32
C ALA A 4 8.64 -6.23 10.05
N THR A 5 7.78 -5.23 10.19
CA THR A 5 7.04 -4.62 9.07
C THR A 5 7.54 -3.19 8.89
N HIS A 6 8.41 -2.98 7.89
CA HIS A 6 9.04 -1.69 7.64
C HIS A 6 8.00 -0.65 7.24
N ARG A 7 8.06 0.55 7.82
CA ARG A 7 7.30 1.70 7.32
C ARG A 7 8.04 2.29 6.13
N VAL A 8 7.35 2.39 4.99
CA VAL A 8 7.93 2.81 3.72
C VAL A 8 7.08 3.90 3.07
N ASP A 9 7.71 4.71 2.23
CA ASP A 9 7.04 5.58 1.26
C ASP A 9 7.16 4.99 -0.16
N SER A 10 6.75 5.76 -1.18
CA SER A 10 6.76 5.27 -2.57
C SER A 10 8.18 5.02 -3.10
N SER A 11 9.13 5.86 -2.71
CA SER A 11 10.52 5.80 -3.17
C SER A 11 11.25 4.53 -2.70
N MET A 12 10.85 4.00 -1.54
CA MET A 12 11.46 2.83 -0.92
C MET A 12 10.92 1.50 -1.44
N LEU A 13 9.77 1.47 -2.14
CA LEU A 13 9.11 0.21 -2.52
C LEU A 13 10.01 -0.72 -3.34
N ARG A 14 10.83 -0.15 -4.24
CA ARG A 14 11.73 -0.95 -5.08
C ARG A 14 12.69 -1.81 -4.25
N ASP A 15 13.22 -1.25 -3.18
CA ASP A 15 14.19 -1.90 -2.30
C ASP A 15 13.55 -2.94 -1.38
N HIS A 16 12.21 -2.91 -1.24
CA HIS A 16 11.42 -3.83 -0.42
C HIS A 16 10.60 -4.83 -1.25
N THR A 17 10.93 -5.03 -2.53
CA THR A 17 10.23 -5.97 -3.41
C THR A 17 10.16 -7.37 -2.78
N GLY A 18 8.94 -7.91 -2.65
CA GLY A 18 8.67 -9.22 -2.06
C GLY A 18 8.58 -9.24 -0.53
N GLU A 19 8.92 -8.14 0.15
CA GLU A 19 8.82 -7.99 1.61
C GLU A 19 7.43 -7.50 2.05
N THR A 20 7.13 -7.69 3.35
CA THR A 20 5.95 -7.11 4.00
C THR A 20 6.29 -5.73 4.56
N VAL A 21 5.52 -4.73 4.16
CA VAL A 21 5.70 -3.32 4.54
C VAL A 21 4.42 -2.72 5.11
N ARG A 22 4.55 -1.57 5.74
CA ARG A 22 3.45 -0.67 6.14
C ARG A 22 3.57 0.61 5.31
N LEU A 23 2.55 0.91 4.53
CA LEU A 23 2.47 2.12 3.71
C LEU A 23 1.37 3.02 4.27
N VAL A 24 1.73 4.23 4.70
CA VAL A 24 0.74 5.25 5.06
C VAL A 24 0.52 6.15 3.85
N GLY A 25 -0.75 6.34 3.47
CA GLY A 25 -1.07 7.16 2.30
C GLY A 25 -2.47 7.76 2.34
N LYS A 26 -2.64 8.83 1.57
CA LYS A 26 -3.92 9.48 1.31
C LYS A 26 -4.62 8.76 0.16
N VAL A 27 -5.87 8.37 0.35
CA VAL A 27 -6.69 7.75 -0.70
C VAL A 27 -7.02 8.80 -1.76
N LEU A 28 -6.52 8.60 -2.98
CA LEU A 28 -6.86 9.43 -4.14
C LEU A 28 -8.07 8.88 -4.89
N GLN A 29 -8.10 7.56 -5.09
CA GLN A 29 -9.15 6.92 -5.88
C GLN A 29 -9.34 5.45 -5.46
N LEU A 30 -10.59 4.98 -5.45
CA LEU A 30 -10.95 3.57 -5.42
C LEU A 30 -11.24 3.10 -6.85
N GLN A 31 -10.64 2.00 -7.26
CA GLN A 31 -10.66 1.46 -8.62
C GLN A 31 -11.21 0.02 -8.62
N PRO A 32 -12.11 -0.33 -9.54
CA PRO A 32 -12.56 -1.71 -9.70
C PRO A 32 -11.42 -2.65 -10.17
N PRO A 33 -11.42 -3.94 -9.80
CA PRO A 33 -12.35 -4.59 -8.87
C PRO A 33 -12.06 -4.26 -7.40
N ASN A 34 -10.80 -4.35 -6.95
CA ASN A 34 -10.38 -4.11 -5.57
C ASN A 34 -9.01 -3.41 -5.55
N ARG A 35 -8.93 -2.19 -6.06
CA ARG A 35 -7.67 -1.42 -6.06
C ARG A 35 -7.89 -0.04 -5.46
N ALA A 36 -6.88 0.50 -4.82
CA ALA A 36 -6.83 1.90 -4.42
C ALA A 36 -5.56 2.55 -4.97
N LEU A 37 -5.68 3.81 -5.39
CA LEU A 37 -4.54 4.67 -5.64
C LEU A 37 -4.32 5.53 -4.40
N LEU A 38 -3.14 5.40 -3.79
CA LEU A 38 -2.75 6.18 -2.62
C LEU A 38 -1.64 7.17 -3.00
N GLU A 39 -1.65 8.35 -2.39
CA GLU A 39 -0.52 9.27 -2.36
C GLU A 39 0.25 9.03 -1.05
N ALA A 40 1.49 8.57 -1.16
CA ALA A 40 2.39 8.35 -0.03
C ALA A 40 2.93 9.69 0.53
N ALA A 41 3.59 9.63 1.68
CA ALA A 41 4.07 10.84 2.37
C ALA A 41 5.13 11.66 1.59
N ASP A 42 5.85 11.02 0.67
CA ASP A 42 6.80 11.63 -0.26
C ASP A 42 6.11 12.25 -1.51
N GLY A 43 4.78 12.19 -1.58
CA GLY A 43 3.97 12.68 -2.70
C GLY A 43 3.89 11.72 -3.88
N GLY A 44 4.59 10.57 -3.84
CA GLY A 44 4.50 9.57 -4.88
C GLY A 44 3.21 8.75 -4.81
N GLN A 45 2.77 8.24 -5.95
CA GLN A 45 1.53 7.46 -6.04
C GLN A 45 1.82 5.97 -6.03
N VAL A 46 1.08 5.24 -5.20
CA VAL A 46 1.19 3.79 -5.05
C VAL A 46 -0.14 3.15 -5.31
N THR A 47 -0.16 2.13 -6.16
CA THR A 47 -1.35 1.30 -6.31
C THR A 47 -1.34 0.20 -5.25
N VAL A 48 -2.45 0.10 -4.52
CA VAL A 48 -2.71 -0.98 -3.56
C VAL A 48 -3.75 -1.93 -4.14
N GLN A 49 -3.48 -3.23 -4.11
CA GLN A 49 -4.47 -4.28 -4.35
C GLN A 49 -5.11 -4.63 -3.01
N LEU A 50 -6.41 -4.37 -2.91
CA LEU A 50 -7.19 -4.55 -1.70
C LEU A 50 -7.74 -5.98 -1.61
N THR A 51 -7.93 -6.46 -0.39
CA THR A 51 -8.69 -7.69 -0.15
C THR A 51 -10.20 -7.44 -0.32
N ASN A 52 -11.01 -8.50 -0.42
CA ASN A 52 -12.47 -8.36 -0.54
C ASN A 52 -13.11 -7.76 0.73
N ASP A 53 -12.44 -7.89 1.88
CA ASP A 53 -12.96 -7.45 3.18
C ASP A 53 -12.51 -6.01 3.53
N SER A 54 -11.70 -5.39 2.67
CA SER A 54 -11.09 -4.10 2.91
C SER A 54 -12.12 -2.98 2.91
N THR A 55 -12.21 -2.28 4.04
CA THR A 55 -13.13 -1.15 4.22
C THR A 55 -12.34 0.15 4.29
N ILE A 56 -12.31 0.90 3.19
CA ILE A 56 -11.71 2.24 3.16
C ILE A 56 -12.79 3.28 3.46
N GLY A 57 -12.89 3.70 4.74
CA GLY A 57 -13.86 4.69 5.21
C GLY A 57 -13.30 6.10 5.44
N THR A 58 -11.99 6.29 5.27
CA THR A 58 -11.30 7.55 5.63
C THR A 58 -10.35 8.00 4.53
N ARG A 59 -9.90 9.26 4.64
CA ARG A 59 -9.02 9.88 3.64
C ARG A 59 -7.55 9.43 3.74
N PHE A 60 -7.11 8.98 4.91
CA PHE A 60 -5.75 8.52 5.16
C PHE A 60 -5.79 7.14 5.81
N VAL A 61 -5.01 6.21 5.27
CA VAL A 61 -4.99 4.80 5.67
C VAL A 61 -3.55 4.32 5.87
N GLU A 62 -3.36 3.32 6.73
CA GLU A 62 -2.13 2.53 6.81
C GLU A 62 -2.43 1.15 6.22
N VAL A 63 -1.74 0.80 5.13
CA VAL A 63 -1.85 -0.49 4.47
C VAL A 63 -0.69 -1.36 4.92
N ILE A 64 -1.00 -2.58 5.39
CA ILE A 64 0.02 -3.60 5.63
C ILE A 64 -0.07 -4.59 4.47
N GLY A 65 1.02 -4.79 3.76
CA GLY A 65 0.97 -5.58 2.54
C GLY A 65 2.33 -6.02 2.01
N ARG A 66 2.31 -6.87 0.99
CA ARG A 66 3.50 -7.31 0.27
C ARG A 66 3.79 -6.38 -0.90
N VAL A 67 5.05 -5.96 -1.05
CA VAL A 67 5.46 -5.22 -2.26
C VAL A 67 5.59 -6.18 -3.44
N LEU A 68 4.97 -5.83 -4.56
CA LEU A 68 4.99 -6.58 -5.81
C LEU A 68 6.10 -6.07 -6.75
N PRO A 69 6.55 -6.89 -7.74
CA PRO A 69 7.63 -6.51 -8.64
C PRO A 69 7.36 -5.26 -9.51
N ASP A 70 6.09 -4.90 -9.71
CA ASP A 70 5.67 -3.70 -10.44
C ASP A 70 5.57 -2.44 -9.55
N GLY A 71 5.94 -2.55 -8.27
CA GLY A 71 5.86 -1.46 -7.30
C GLY A 71 4.47 -1.26 -6.69
N ALA A 72 3.50 -2.14 -6.97
CA ALA A 72 2.23 -2.16 -6.25
C ALA A 72 2.38 -2.81 -4.87
N VAL A 73 1.42 -2.57 -3.98
CA VAL A 73 1.34 -3.24 -2.67
C VAL A 73 0.09 -4.12 -2.63
N GLN A 74 0.24 -5.40 -2.32
CA GLN A 74 -0.87 -6.31 -2.07
C GLN A 74 -1.18 -6.33 -0.58
N GLU A 75 -2.37 -5.86 -0.19
CA GLU A 75 -2.85 -5.89 1.18
C GLU A 75 -3.00 -7.33 1.71
N PHE A 76 -2.82 -7.49 3.02
CA PHE A 76 -3.08 -8.73 3.76
C PHE A 76 -4.39 -8.70 4.54
#